data_AF-A0A510I1I4-F1
#
_entry.id   AF-A0A510I1I4-F1
#
_cell.length_a   1.000
_cell.length_b   1.000
_cell.length_c   1.000
_cell.angle_alpha   90.00
_cell.angle_beta   90.00
_cell.angle_gamma   90.00
#
_symmetry.space_group_name_H-M   'P 1'
#
loop_
_entity.id
_entity.type
_entity.pdbx_description
1 polymer ?
#
loop_
_entity_poly.entity_id
_entity_poly.type
_entity_poly.pdbx_seq_one_letter_code
_entity_poly.pdbx_strand_id
1 'polypeptide(L)' 'MLFLSIIFALSLAIGAFTLYSENVHIWLSKHMDEYEKELEKNNPEELKKLKKKYQR' A
#
# COMPACT_ATOMS: atom_id res chain seq x y z
N MET A 1 16.56 -20.94 -28.00
CA MET A 1 17.00 -19.59 -27.59
C MET A 1 15.85 -18.67 -27.21
N LEU A 2 14.80 -18.52 -28.04
CA LEU A 2 13.64 -17.67 -27.76
C LEU A 2 12.94 -17.93 -26.40
N PHE A 3 12.87 -19.19 -25.98
CA PHE A 3 12.21 -19.57 -24.73
C PHE A 3 12.93 -19.02 -23.49
N LEU A 4 14.27 -19.03 -23.48
CA LEU A 4 15.07 -18.51 -22.37
C LEU A 4 15.00 -16.98 -22.30
N SER A 5 14.97 -16.28 -23.44
CA SER A 5 14.80 -14.82 -23.46
C SER A 5 13.43 -14.38 -22.95
N ILE A 6 12.37 -15.16 -23.20
CA ILE A 6 11.03 -14.88 -22.67
C ILE A 6 10.99 -15.02 -21.15
N ILE A 7 11.56 -16.11 -20.62
CA ILE A 7 11.63 -16.33 -19.16
C ILE A 7 12.43 -15.20 -18.50
N PHE A 8 13.57 -14.84 -19.09
CA PHE A 8 14.41 -13.76 -18.58
C PHE A 8 13.68 -12.40 -18.54
N ALA A 9 12.95 -12.07 -19.61
CA ALA A 9 12.15 -10.84 -19.66
C ALA A 9 11.02 -10.83 -18.62
N LEU A 10 10.34 -11.97 -18.42
CA LEU A 10 9.30 -12.12 -17.40
C LEU A 10 9.87 -11.95 -15.99
N SER A 11 11.03 -12.54 -15.69
CA SER A 11 11.70 -12.38 -14.40
C SER A 11 12.06 -10.91 -14.10
N LEU A 12 12.56 -10.18 -15.10
CA LEU A 12 12.84 -8.74 -14.97
C LEU A 12 11.57 -7.92 -14.72
N ALA A 13 10.49 -8.21 -15.44
CA ALA A 13 9.21 -7.53 -15.26
C ALA A 13 8.62 -7.76 -13.87
N ILE A 14 8.70 -8.99 -13.35
CA ILE A 14 8.25 -9.34 -12.00
C ILE A 14 9.10 -8.61 -10.96
N GLY A 15 10.42 -8.58 -11.12
CA GLY A 15 11.31 -7.86 -10.20
C GLY A 15 11.01 -6.35 -10.13
N ALA A 16 10.80 -5.71 -11.28
CA ALA A 16 10.42 -4.30 -11.35
C ALA A 16 9.05 -4.04 -10.72
N PHE A 17 8.08 -4.95 -10.94
CA PHE A 17 6.76 -4.86 -10.33
C PHE A 17 6.81 -4.99 -8.81
N THR A 18 7.58 -5.92 -8.27
CA THR A 18 7.73 -6.10 -6.81
C THR A 18 8.30 -4.85 -6.16
N LEU A 19 9.37 -4.27 -6.73
CA LEU A 19 9.97 -3.03 -6.21
C LEU A 19 8.99 -1.85 -6.26
N TYR A 20 8.21 -1.74 -7.33
CA TYR A 20 7.18 -0.71 -7.43
C TYR A 20 6.07 -0.92 -6.40
N SER A 21 5.61 -2.16 -6.23
CA SER A 21 4.59 -2.53 -5.25
C SER A 21 5.04 -2.24 -3.83
N GLU A 22 6.30 -2.52 -3.47
CA GLU A 22 6.84 -2.20 -2.15
C GLU A 22 6.84 -0.68 -1.90
N ASN A 23 7.30 0.11 -2.87
CA ASN A 23 7.30 1.57 -2.77
C ASN A 23 5.87 2.13 -2.62
N VAL A 24 4.91 1.61 -3.40
CA VAL A 24 3.50 2.00 -3.29
C VAL A 24 2.93 1.60 -1.94
N HIS A 25 3.27 0.42 -1.42
CA HIS A 25 2.77 -0.05 -0.13
C HIS A 25 3.32 0.79 1.02
N ILE A 26 4.59 1.19 0.98
CA ILE A 26 5.21 2.07 1.97
C ILE A 26 4.57 3.46 1.89
N TRP A 27 4.41 4.01 0.68
CA TRP A 27 3.78 5.31 0.47
C TRP A 27 2.34 5.34 0.98
N LEU A 28 1.56 4.31 0.67
CA LEU A 28 0.16 4.20 1.09
C LEU A 28 0.06 4.03 2.61
N SER A 29 0.92 3.22 3.23
CA SER A 29 0.96 3.07 4.69
C SER A 29 1.23 4.41 5.37
N LYS A 30 2.23 5.16 4.89
CA LYS A 30 2.57 6.46 5.45
C LYS A 30 1.42 7.47 5.26
N HIS A 31 0.79 7.47 4.10
CA HIS A 31 -0.33 8.38 3.82
C HIS A 31 -1.55 8.06 4.68
N MET A 32 -1.84 6.77 4.92
CA MET A 32 -2.89 6.35 5.84
C MET A 32 -2.60 6.75 7.27
N ASP A 33 -1.35 6.62 7.74
CA ASP A 33 -0.96 7.05 9.09
C ASP A 33 -1.11 8.57 9.28
N GLU A 34 -0.75 9.36 8.25
CA GLU A 34 -0.94 10.81 8.25
C GLU A 34 -2.43 11.18 8.26
N TYR A 35 -3.23 10.52 7.43
CA TYR A 35 -4.67 10.72 7.38
C TYR A 35 -5.35 10.37 8.71
N GLU A 36 -4.97 9.25 9.35
CA GLU A 36 -5.53 8.87 10.66
C GLU A 36 -5.21 9.92 11.72
N LYS A 37 -3.99 10.47 11.73
CA LYS A 37 -3.59 11.55 12.65
C LYS A 37 -4.34 12.85 12.40
N GLU A 38 -4.54 13.23 11.14
CA GLU A 38 -5.35 14.42 10.81
C GLU A 38 -6.80 14.25 11.24
N LEU A 39 -7.36 13.06 11.04
CA LEU A 39 -8.74 12.74 11.41
C LEU A 39 -8.90 12.68 12.93
N GLU A 40 -7.91 12.17 13.65
CA GLU A 40 -7.86 12.21 15.13
C GLU A 40 -7.82 13.65 15.65
N LYS A 41 -7.04 14.53 15.01
CA LYS A 41 -6.90 15.93 15.42
C LYS A 41 -8.14 16.77 15.10
N ASN A 42 -8.73 16.58 13.91
CA ASN A 42 -9.85 17.40 13.44
C ASN A 42 -11.21 16.91 13.93
N ASN A 43 -11.41 15.58 14.01
CA ASN A 43 -12.69 15.01 14.41
C ASN A 43 -12.54 13.66 15.15
N PRO A 44 -12.10 13.69 16.42
CA PRO A 44 -11.84 12.48 17.20
C PRO A 44 -13.08 11.61 17.44
N GLU A 45 -14.28 12.21 17.45
CA GLU A 45 -15.54 11.46 17.62
C GLU A 45 -15.89 10.61 16.40
N GLU A 46 -15.63 11.14 15.20
CA GLU A 46 -15.86 10.43 13.94
C GLU A 46 -14.87 9.28 13.77
N LEU A 47 -13.60 9.47 14.14
CA LEU A 47 -12.61 8.39 14.21
C LEU A 47 -13.04 7.29 15.18
N LYS A 48 -13.54 7.65 16.36
CA LYS A 48 -14.04 6.70 17.37
C LYS A 48 -15.25 5.91 16.85
N LYS A 49 -16.15 6.55 16.11
CA LYS A 49 -17.32 5.91 15.47
C LYS A 49 -16.90 4.97 14.35
N LEU A 50 -15.93 5.36 13.53
CA LEU A 50 -15.33 4.51 12.50
C LEU A 50 -14.64 3.29 13.09
N LYS A 51 -13.77 3.47 14.10
CA LYS A 51 -13.12 2.36 14.82
C LYS A 51 -14.14 1.39 15.40
N LYS A 52 -15.24 1.90 15.98
CA LYS A 52 -16.33 1.06 16.50
C LYS A 52 -17.12 0.32 15.41
N LYS A 53 -17.25 0.89 14.21
CA LYS A 53 -17.94 0.27 13.06
C LYS A 53 -17.11 -0.85 12.42
N TYR A 54 -15.78 -0.70 12.43
CA TYR A 54 -14.85 -1.65 11.81
C TYR A 54 -14.16 -2.61 12.81
N GLN A 55 -14.29 -2.38 14.12
CA GLN A 55 -14.01 -3.40 15.14
C GLN A 55 -15.01 -4.55 14.96
N ARG A 56 -14.52 -5.66 14.42
CA ARG A 56 -15.22 -6.93 14.31
C ARG A 56 -14.96 -7.77 15.56
#